data_AF-A0A976JJG0-F1
#
_entry.id   AF-A0A976JJG0-F1
#
_cell.length_a   1.000
_cell.length_b   1.000
_cell.length_c   1.000
_cell.angle_alpha   90.00
_cell.angle_beta   90.00
_cell.angle_gamma   90.00
#
_symmetry.space_group_name_H-M   'P 1'
#
loop_
_entity.id
_entity.type
_entity.pdbx_description
1 polymer ?
#
loop_
_entity_poly.entity_id
_entity_poly.type
_entity_poly.pdbx_seq_one_letter_code
_entity_poly.pdbx_strand_id
1 'polypeptide(L)'
;MKVFILATLLAAIAYAGQVQADVEYNCKEVAQKAGNTTYIFGFEGLVSYNSVLYERLKEHQQNLRQGKTSTFKRAGSMGFLTKIFLSKFVEKNPHGFEFFVFPEKIKNRKKPTNADQCIKEVWEATGGNAQMILLGHSFGGFEVINVATRLPGIRFDQAVTMDARAYPGQYKYFIRTQNVRSFRNYYQLGGLPGHKIKGVDSEMKINATHVSLLKKVYNRFEADLLQK
;
A
#
# COMPACT_ATOMS: atom_id res chain seq x y z
N MET A 1 28.10 -6.55 -17.57
CA MET A 1 26.68 -6.57 -17.14
C MET A 1 26.44 -6.24 -15.66
N LYS A 2 27.25 -6.71 -14.69
CA LYS A 2 27.04 -6.43 -13.25
C LYS A 2 27.24 -4.96 -12.84
N VAL A 3 28.14 -4.23 -13.51
CA VAL A 3 28.49 -2.83 -13.18
C VAL A 3 27.37 -1.84 -13.57
N PHE A 4 26.66 -2.10 -14.68
CA PHE A 4 25.57 -1.24 -15.16
C PHE A 4 24.35 -1.23 -14.23
N ILE A 5 24.03 -2.38 -13.63
CA ILE A 5 22.91 -2.53 -12.68
C ILE A 5 23.18 -1.76 -11.38
N LEU A 6 24.43 -1.75 -10.93
CA LEU A 6 24.82 -1.05 -9.69
C LEU A 6 24.74 0.47 -9.86
N ALA A 7 25.16 1.00 -11.02
CA ALA A 7 25.09 2.43 -11.33
C ALA A 7 23.66 2.95 -11.48
N THR A 8 22.76 2.19 -12.11
CA THR A 8 21.33 2.56 -12.20
C THR A 8 20.63 2.50 -10.84
N LEU A 9 20.98 1.53 -10.00
CA LEU A 9 20.45 1.43 -8.64
C LEU A 9 20.92 2.62 -7.77
N LEU A 10 22.19 3.02 -7.87
CA LEU A 10 22.74 4.17 -7.14
C LEU A 10 22.13 5.50 -7.62
N ALA A 11 21.93 5.69 -8.92
CA ALA A 11 21.24 6.86 -9.47
C ALA A 11 19.77 6.92 -9.03
N ALA A 12 19.07 5.78 -9.00
CA ALA A 12 17.70 5.70 -8.49
C ALA A 12 17.63 6.01 -6.97
N ILE A 13 18.63 5.60 -6.19
CA ILE A 13 18.74 5.93 -4.76
C ILE A 13 19.02 7.43 -4.56
N ALA A 14 19.88 8.03 -5.37
CA ALA A 14 20.18 9.46 -5.31
C ALA A 14 18.98 10.33 -5.72
N TYR A 15 18.24 9.94 -6.76
CA TYR A 15 17.03 10.63 -7.20
C TYR A 15 15.86 10.48 -6.21
N ALA A 16 15.75 9.31 -5.56
CA ALA A 16 14.78 9.10 -4.48
C ALA A 16 15.05 10.00 -3.25
N GLY A 17 16.30 10.42 -3.05
CA GLY A 17 16.69 11.34 -1.98
C GLY A 17 16.27 12.80 -2.19
N GLN A 18 15.89 13.21 -3.41
CA GLN A 18 15.59 14.62 -3.74
C GLN A 18 14.09 14.95 -3.91
N VAL A 19 13.17 13.97 -3.87
CA VAL A 19 11.73 14.20 -4.18
C VAL A 19 10.77 13.58 -3.16
N GLN A 20 11.16 13.50 -1.89
CA GLN A 20 10.20 13.26 -0.80
C GLN A 20 10.01 14.57 -0.04
N ALA A 21 9.30 15.53 -0.65
CA ALA A 21 8.55 16.46 0.16
C ALA A 21 7.58 15.60 0.99
N ASP A 22 7.73 15.63 2.31
CA ASP A 22 6.84 14.92 3.22
C ASP A 22 5.41 15.41 2.92
N VAL A 23 4.56 14.50 2.46
CA VAL A 23 3.13 14.80 2.38
C VAL A 23 2.67 14.98 3.81
N GLU A 24 2.11 16.15 4.11
CA GLU A 24 1.39 16.34 5.36
C GLU A 24 0.08 15.55 5.25
N TYR A 25 -0.04 14.50 6.06
CA TYR A 25 -1.23 13.68 6.09
C TYR A 25 -2.13 14.16 7.22
N ASN A 26 -3.22 14.85 6.91
CA ASN A 26 -4.26 15.24 7.88
C ASN A 26 -5.14 14.05 8.28
N CYS A 27 -4.53 12.93 8.72
CA CYS A 27 -5.23 11.67 8.93
C CYS A 27 -6.32 11.79 10.00
N LYS A 28 -6.03 12.47 11.10
CA LYS A 28 -7.02 12.78 12.14
C LYS A 28 -8.24 13.53 11.60
N GLU A 29 -8.04 14.61 10.84
CA GLU A 29 -9.12 15.43 10.30
C GLU A 29 -9.98 14.64 9.30
N VAL A 30 -9.32 13.92 8.39
CA VAL A 30 -9.99 13.02 7.43
C VAL A 30 -10.80 11.96 8.17
N ALA A 31 -10.24 11.39 9.24
CA ALA A 31 -10.92 10.38 10.04
C ALA A 31 -12.16 10.94 10.76
N GLN A 32 -12.03 12.10 11.40
CA GLN A 32 -13.13 12.78 12.09
C GLN A 32 -14.27 13.14 11.13
N LYS A 33 -13.94 13.57 9.90
CA LYS A 33 -14.94 13.93 8.89
C LYS A 33 -15.62 12.70 8.27
N ALA A 34 -14.86 11.65 7.98
CA ALA A 34 -15.38 10.47 7.29
C ALA A 34 -16.07 9.46 8.22
N GLY A 35 -15.76 9.48 9.52
CA GLY A 35 -16.41 8.65 10.53
C GLY A 35 -16.17 7.14 10.34
N ASN A 36 -17.19 6.32 10.56
CA ASN A 36 -17.09 4.86 10.41
C ASN A 36 -17.15 4.45 8.94
N THR A 37 -16.05 4.63 8.23
CA THR A 37 -15.84 4.20 6.84
C THR A 37 -14.72 3.15 6.75
N THR A 38 -14.43 2.68 5.53
CA THR A 38 -13.23 1.86 5.28
C THR A 38 -12.02 2.76 5.10
N TYR A 39 -10.92 2.46 5.78
CA TYR A 39 -9.64 3.16 5.59
C TYR A 39 -8.63 2.20 4.97
N ILE A 40 -8.08 2.61 3.81
CA ILE A 40 -7.09 1.85 3.07
C ILE A 40 -5.72 2.52 3.22
N PHE A 41 -4.78 1.83 3.86
CA PHE A 41 -3.40 2.28 3.99
C PHE A 41 -2.52 1.51 2.99
N GLY A 42 -2.13 2.19 1.92
CA GLY A 42 -1.31 1.67 0.84
C GLY A 42 0.18 1.95 1.03
N PHE A 43 1.02 0.98 0.71
CA PHE A 43 2.47 1.07 0.78
C PHE A 43 3.10 0.78 -0.58
N GLU A 44 3.80 1.77 -1.12
CA GLU A 44 4.60 1.67 -2.34
C GLU A 44 6.07 1.44 -1.97
N GLY A 45 6.87 0.82 -2.87
CA GLY A 45 8.33 0.82 -2.71
C GLY A 45 8.96 2.22 -2.90
N LEU A 46 10.21 2.42 -2.48
CA LEU A 46 10.71 3.77 -2.14
C LEU A 46 10.86 4.61 -3.39
N VAL A 47 11.40 3.94 -4.41
CA VAL A 47 11.58 4.47 -5.76
C VAL A 47 10.26 4.59 -6.52
N SER A 48 9.18 4.00 -6.00
CA SER A 48 7.85 3.97 -6.62
C SER A 48 6.90 5.02 -6.04
N TYR A 49 7.06 5.37 -4.77
CA TYR A 49 6.23 6.39 -4.13
C TYR A 49 6.36 7.74 -4.83
N ASN A 50 5.23 8.43 -4.98
CA ASN A 50 5.16 9.74 -5.61
C ASN A 50 4.02 10.54 -5.00
N SER A 51 4.34 11.58 -4.24
CA SER A 51 3.37 12.44 -3.55
C SER A 51 2.40 13.11 -4.53
N VAL A 52 2.88 13.61 -5.67
CA VAL A 52 2.04 14.23 -6.71
C VAL A 52 1.00 13.24 -7.25
N LEU A 53 1.36 11.98 -7.39
CA LEU A 53 0.44 10.93 -7.83
C LEU A 53 -0.63 10.62 -6.78
N TYR A 54 -0.26 10.63 -5.50
CA TYR A 54 -1.20 10.49 -4.39
C TYR A 54 -2.20 11.66 -4.36
N GLU A 55 -1.72 12.91 -4.46
CA GLU A 55 -2.58 14.10 -4.51
C GLU A 55 -3.55 14.07 -5.70
N ARG A 56 -3.07 13.70 -6.89
CA ARG A 56 -3.92 13.52 -8.08
C ARG A 56 -4.98 12.44 -7.87
N LEU A 57 -4.69 11.40 -7.10
CA LEU A 57 -5.65 10.34 -6.84
C LEU A 57 -6.74 10.83 -5.87
N LYS A 58 -6.38 11.64 -4.86
CA LYS A 58 -7.35 12.29 -3.97
C LYS A 58 -8.26 13.24 -4.74
N GLU A 59 -7.68 14.11 -5.57
CA GLU A 59 -8.44 15.03 -6.43
C GLU A 59 -9.40 14.26 -7.36
N HIS A 60 -8.92 13.16 -7.94
CA HIS A 60 -9.73 12.28 -8.79
C HIS A 60 -10.92 11.69 -8.02
N GLN A 61 -10.72 11.15 -6.82
CA GLN A 61 -11.80 10.65 -5.98
C GLN A 61 -12.80 11.76 -5.62
N GLN A 62 -12.32 12.94 -5.21
CA GLN A 62 -13.17 14.06 -4.85
C GLN A 62 -14.06 14.53 -6.01
N ASN A 63 -13.50 14.61 -7.22
CA ASN A 63 -14.28 14.94 -8.41
C ASN A 63 -15.38 13.89 -8.68
N LEU A 64 -15.05 12.60 -8.60
CA LEU A 64 -16.04 11.54 -8.79
C LEU A 64 -17.14 11.56 -7.72
N ARG A 65 -16.80 11.83 -6.46
CA ARG A 65 -17.77 12.00 -5.36
C ARG A 65 -18.75 13.15 -5.58
N GLN A 66 -18.33 14.17 -6.33
CA GLN A 66 -19.15 15.33 -6.71
C GLN A 66 -19.96 15.08 -8.00
N GLY A 67 -19.93 13.87 -8.55
CA GLY A 67 -20.59 13.54 -9.82
C GLY A 67 -19.89 14.13 -11.06
N LYS A 68 -18.67 14.64 -10.92
CA LYS A 68 -17.90 15.19 -12.04
C LYS A 68 -17.19 14.07 -12.80
N THR A 69 -17.16 14.19 -14.12
CA THR A 69 -16.26 13.37 -14.95
C THR A 69 -14.81 13.68 -14.60
N SER A 70 -14.02 12.65 -14.32
CA SER A 70 -12.61 12.80 -14.01
C SER A 70 -11.83 11.65 -14.65
N THR A 71 -10.64 11.96 -15.17
CA THR A 71 -9.72 10.95 -15.72
C THR A 71 -8.44 10.97 -14.91
N PHE A 72 -8.06 9.84 -14.32
CA PHE A 72 -6.84 9.77 -13.55
C PHE A 72 -5.60 9.92 -14.45
N LYS A 73 -4.96 11.09 -14.39
CA LYS A 73 -3.77 11.41 -15.18
C LYS A 73 -2.54 10.67 -14.63
N ARG A 74 -2.24 9.53 -15.23
CA ARG A 74 -1.04 8.74 -14.93
C ARG A 74 0.22 9.59 -15.19
N ALA A 75 1.02 9.83 -14.16
CA ALA A 75 2.36 10.41 -14.32
C ALA A 75 3.33 9.37 -14.95
N GLY A 76 4.57 9.76 -15.30
CA GLY A 76 5.63 8.81 -15.71
C GLY A 76 6.24 7.97 -14.55
N SER A 77 5.74 8.12 -13.32
CA SER A 77 6.31 7.49 -12.10
C SER A 77 6.12 5.96 -11.95
N MET A 78 6.82 5.32 -11.02
CA MET A 78 6.70 3.88 -10.72
C MET A 78 5.67 3.53 -9.63
N GLY A 79 4.74 4.45 -9.28
CA GLY A 79 3.70 4.23 -8.27
C GLY A 79 2.61 3.27 -8.74
N PHE A 80 2.92 1.98 -8.76
CA PHE A 80 2.09 0.93 -9.35
C PHE A 80 0.85 0.65 -8.53
N LEU A 81 0.94 0.61 -7.20
CA LEU A 81 -0.24 0.45 -6.33
C LEU A 81 -1.23 1.58 -6.61
N THR A 82 -0.75 2.81 -6.66
CA THR A 82 -1.56 4.00 -6.88
C THR A 82 -2.18 4.01 -8.28
N LYS A 83 -1.39 3.74 -9.33
CA LYS A 83 -1.84 3.83 -10.74
C LYS A 83 -2.66 2.70 -11.28
N ILE A 84 -2.42 1.49 -10.78
CA ILE A 84 -2.99 0.28 -11.37
C ILE A 84 -4.12 -0.22 -10.50
N PHE A 85 -3.96 -0.09 -9.18
CA PHE A 85 -4.87 -0.67 -8.22
C PHE A 85 -5.81 0.38 -7.65
N LEU A 86 -5.28 1.39 -6.95
CA LEU A 86 -6.11 2.36 -6.24
C LEU A 86 -6.88 3.28 -7.19
N SER A 87 -6.31 3.69 -8.33
CA SER A 87 -7.04 4.49 -9.32
C SER A 87 -8.28 3.77 -9.84
N LYS A 88 -8.16 2.48 -10.18
CA LYS A 88 -9.31 1.68 -10.61
C LYS A 88 -10.33 1.50 -9.49
N PHE A 89 -9.84 1.30 -8.26
CA PHE A 89 -10.70 1.16 -7.09
C PHE A 89 -11.53 2.43 -6.86
N VAL A 90 -10.89 3.60 -6.93
CA VAL A 90 -11.53 4.93 -6.84
C VAL A 90 -12.55 5.13 -7.96
N GLU A 91 -12.20 4.79 -9.21
CA GLU A 91 -13.10 4.91 -10.37
C GLU A 91 -14.40 4.13 -10.17
N LYS A 92 -14.33 2.93 -9.59
CA LYS A 92 -15.49 2.07 -9.39
C LYS A 92 -16.25 2.31 -8.09
N ASN A 93 -15.57 2.77 -7.05
CA ASN A 93 -16.14 2.91 -5.71
C ASN A 93 -15.82 4.29 -5.14
N PRO A 94 -16.26 5.42 -5.71
CA PRO A 94 -15.78 6.74 -5.27
C PRO A 94 -16.15 7.09 -3.82
N HIS A 95 -17.14 6.41 -3.23
CA HIS A 95 -17.62 6.60 -1.86
C HIS A 95 -17.32 5.39 -0.96
N GLY A 96 -17.52 5.55 0.36
CA GLY A 96 -17.48 4.44 1.31
C GLY A 96 -16.08 4.01 1.75
N PHE A 97 -15.04 4.77 1.38
CA PHE A 97 -13.70 4.57 1.87
C PHE A 97 -12.84 5.84 1.78
N GLU A 98 -11.86 5.96 2.66
CA GLU A 98 -10.73 6.88 2.56
C GLU A 98 -9.44 6.09 2.32
N PHE A 99 -8.44 6.70 1.70
CA PHE A 99 -7.16 6.04 1.47
C PHE A 99 -5.97 6.97 1.74
N PHE A 100 -4.87 6.36 2.18
CA PHE A 100 -3.59 7.01 2.38
C PHE A 100 -2.51 6.16 1.72
N VAL A 101 -1.59 6.79 0.98
CA VAL A 101 -0.47 6.08 0.35
C VAL A 101 0.83 6.58 0.94
N PHE A 102 1.67 5.66 1.40
CA PHE A 102 2.96 5.93 2.00
C PHE A 102 4.11 5.27 1.22
N PRO A 103 5.31 5.86 1.28
CA PRO A 103 6.53 5.13 0.94
C PRO A 103 6.81 4.04 1.98
N GLU A 104 7.49 2.98 1.61
CA GLU A 104 8.04 2.03 2.56
C GLU A 104 9.21 2.65 3.35
N LYS A 105 9.40 2.18 4.59
CA LYS A 105 10.55 2.56 5.43
C LYS A 105 11.27 1.34 5.98
N ILE A 106 11.71 0.46 5.06
CA ILE A 106 12.30 -0.86 5.39
C ILE A 106 13.51 -0.81 6.31
N LYS A 107 14.31 0.26 6.25
CA LYS A 107 15.56 0.35 7.00
C LYS A 107 15.36 0.46 8.52
N ASN A 108 14.17 0.83 9.00
CA ASN A 108 13.93 1.10 10.43
C ASN A 108 12.65 0.43 10.96
N ARG A 109 12.60 -0.92 10.97
CA ARG A 109 11.47 -1.70 11.49
C ARG A 109 11.03 -1.35 12.92
N LYS A 110 11.89 -0.70 13.72
CA LYS A 110 11.61 -0.35 15.13
C LYS A 110 11.19 1.10 15.34
N LYS A 111 11.39 1.98 14.35
CA LYS A 111 11.06 3.40 14.52
C LYS A 111 9.65 3.66 14.03
N PRO A 112 8.85 4.44 14.77
CA PRO A 112 7.60 4.97 14.26
C PRO A 112 7.79 5.68 12.91
N THR A 113 6.81 5.52 12.04
CA THR A 113 6.74 6.13 10.72
C THR A 113 5.51 7.05 10.63
N ASN A 114 5.47 7.93 9.62
CA ASN A 114 4.29 8.78 9.38
C ASN A 114 3.04 7.91 9.12
N ALA A 115 3.20 6.73 8.52
CA ALA A 115 2.11 5.77 8.37
C ALA A 115 1.61 5.25 9.72
N ASP A 116 2.52 4.93 10.65
CA ASP A 116 2.14 4.46 11.98
C ASP A 116 1.38 5.53 12.76
N GLN A 117 1.83 6.80 12.65
CA GLN A 117 1.14 7.94 13.26
C GLN A 117 -0.26 8.12 12.64
N CYS A 118 -0.35 8.14 11.31
CA CYS A 118 -1.62 8.28 10.60
C CYS A 118 -2.63 7.18 10.99
N ILE A 119 -2.18 5.93 11.07
CA ILE A 119 -3.04 4.80 11.46
C ILE A 119 -3.53 4.96 12.90
N LYS A 120 -2.65 5.38 13.83
CA LYS A 120 -3.06 5.68 15.22
C LYS A 120 -4.09 6.79 15.28
N GLU A 121 -3.87 7.88 14.55
CA GLU A 121 -4.81 9.00 14.49
C GLU A 121 -6.19 8.57 13.96
N VAL A 122 -6.23 7.74 12.92
CA VAL A 122 -7.48 7.18 12.39
C VAL A 122 -8.15 6.26 13.41
N TRP A 123 -7.38 5.36 14.03
CA TRP A 123 -7.89 4.43 15.04
C TRP A 123 -8.51 5.17 16.24
N GLU A 124 -7.82 6.18 16.76
CA GLU A 124 -8.27 7.00 17.88
C GLU A 124 -9.51 7.83 17.51
N ALA A 125 -9.47 8.51 16.35
CA ALA A 125 -10.58 9.36 15.89
C ALA A 125 -11.88 8.58 15.63
N THR A 126 -11.78 7.28 15.32
CA THR A 126 -12.92 6.40 15.03
C THR A 126 -13.30 5.51 16.23
N GLY A 127 -12.66 5.71 17.39
CA GLY A 127 -12.89 4.89 18.58
C GLY A 127 -12.58 3.41 18.38
N GLY A 128 -11.70 3.07 17.44
CA GLY A 128 -11.33 1.69 17.09
C GLY A 128 -12.38 0.90 16.32
N ASN A 129 -13.42 1.56 15.80
CA ASN A 129 -14.53 0.89 15.12
C ASN A 129 -14.40 0.88 13.59
N ALA A 130 -13.49 1.66 13.03
CA ALA A 130 -13.32 1.73 11.59
C ALA A 130 -12.75 0.45 10.99
N GLN A 131 -13.20 0.13 9.77
CA GLN A 131 -12.64 -0.97 9.00
C GLN A 131 -11.28 -0.53 8.42
N MET A 132 -10.20 -1.24 8.74
CA MET A 132 -8.86 -0.86 8.29
C MET A 132 -8.19 -1.94 7.44
N ILE A 133 -7.67 -1.51 6.29
CA ILE A 133 -7.09 -2.38 5.27
C ILE A 133 -5.67 -1.94 4.98
N LEU A 134 -4.73 -2.87 5.07
CA LEU A 134 -3.34 -2.67 4.67
C LEU A 134 -3.11 -3.22 3.26
N LEU A 135 -2.58 -2.41 2.35
CA LEU A 135 -2.22 -2.84 0.99
C LEU A 135 -0.75 -2.56 0.72
N GLY A 136 -0.02 -3.52 0.17
CA GLY A 136 1.40 -3.30 -0.15
C GLY A 136 1.83 -3.98 -1.44
N HIS A 137 2.56 -3.25 -2.28
CA HIS A 137 3.20 -3.81 -3.48
C HIS A 137 4.71 -3.79 -3.35
N SER A 138 5.39 -4.83 -3.84
CA SER A 138 6.85 -4.90 -3.83
C SER A 138 7.40 -4.77 -2.39
N PHE A 139 8.35 -3.87 -2.17
CA PHE A 139 8.86 -3.51 -0.85
C PHE A 139 7.80 -2.95 0.11
N GLY A 140 6.74 -2.31 -0.39
CA GLY A 140 5.58 -1.93 0.42
C GLY A 140 4.81 -3.14 0.98
N GLY A 141 4.89 -4.30 0.33
CA GLY A 141 4.34 -5.55 0.87
C GLY A 141 5.04 -6.00 2.16
N PHE A 142 6.33 -5.71 2.32
CA PHE A 142 7.02 -5.94 3.58
C PHE A 142 6.65 -4.88 4.63
N GLU A 143 6.38 -3.64 4.21
CA GLU A 143 5.93 -2.58 5.12
C GLU A 143 4.58 -2.90 5.76
N VAL A 144 3.66 -3.53 5.04
CA VAL A 144 2.40 -4.06 5.60
C VAL A 144 2.65 -4.92 6.84
N ILE A 145 3.60 -5.84 6.77
CA ILE A 145 3.98 -6.71 7.92
C ILE A 145 4.59 -5.87 9.04
N ASN A 146 5.45 -4.91 8.70
CA ASN A 146 6.16 -4.10 9.69
C ASN A 146 5.21 -3.17 10.46
N VAL A 147 4.30 -2.50 9.77
CA VAL A 147 3.28 -1.63 10.37
C VAL A 147 2.42 -2.44 11.33
N ALA A 148 1.89 -3.57 10.87
CA ALA A 148 1.07 -4.42 11.73
C ALA A 148 1.85 -4.93 12.96
N THR A 149 3.15 -5.25 12.79
CA THR A 149 4.03 -5.64 13.91
C THR A 149 4.28 -4.51 14.89
N ARG A 150 4.46 -3.27 14.42
CA ARG A 150 4.73 -2.08 15.25
C ARG A 150 3.49 -1.58 15.99
N LEU A 151 2.29 -1.96 15.53
CA LEU A 151 1.00 -1.50 16.05
C LEU A 151 0.16 -2.65 16.63
N PRO A 152 0.68 -3.42 17.61
CA PRO A 152 0.00 -4.64 18.10
C PRO A 152 -1.35 -4.36 18.76
N GLY A 153 -1.59 -3.15 19.27
CA GLY A 153 -2.87 -2.73 19.86
C GLY A 153 -3.93 -2.26 18.85
N ILE A 154 -3.60 -2.24 17.56
CA ILE A 154 -4.50 -1.83 16.48
C ILE A 154 -4.92 -3.06 15.69
N ARG A 155 -6.22 -3.23 15.49
CA ARG A 155 -6.79 -4.33 14.68
C ARG A 155 -6.93 -3.89 13.23
N PHE A 156 -6.42 -4.71 12.32
CA PHE A 156 -6.65 -4.58 10.89
C PHE A 156 -7.62 -5.67 10.41
N ASP A 157 -8.63 -5.27 9.65
CA ASP A 157 -9.61 -6.19 9.09
C ASP A 157 -9.00 -7.03 7.99
N GLN A 158 -8.18 -6.40 7.15
CA GLN A 158 -7.54 -7.05 6.02
C GLN A 158 -6.12 -6.56 5.80
N ALA A 159 -5.25 -7.46 5.34
CA ALA A 159 -3.97 -7.13 4.75
C ALA A 159 -3.82 -7.85 3.41
N VAL A 160 -3.40 -7.13 2.37
CA VAL A 160 -3.13 -7.70 1.05
C VAL A 160 -1.76 -7.28 0.60
N THR A 161 -0.93 -8.27 0.29
CA THR A 161 0.40 -8.04 -0.26
C THR A 161 0.47 -8.56 -1.69
N MET A 162 1.10 -7.76 -2.54
CA MET A 162 1.27 -7.99 -3.96
C MET A 162 2.75 -8.00 -4.26
N ASP A 163 3.28 -9.18 -4.54
CA ASP A 163 4.68 -9.42 -4.86
C ASP A 163 5.63 -8.87 -3.79
N ALA A 164 5.37 -9.17 -2.52
CA ALA A 164 6.10 -8.63 -1.38
C ALA A 164 7.61 -8.91 -1.46
N ARG A 165 8.45 -7.92 -1.12
CA ARG A 165 9.92 -8.01 -1.14
C ARG A 165 10.55 -7.37 0.08
N ALA A 166 11.74 -7.84 0.45
CA ALA A 166 12.58 -7.22 1.48
C ALA A 166 14.05 -7.37 1.13
N TYR A 167 14.91 -6.66 1.87
CA TYR A 167 16.35 -6.83 1.70
C TYR A 167 16.80 -8.24 2.15
N PRO A 168 17.90 -8.75 1.59
CA PRO A 168 18.52 -9.99 2.07
C PRO A 168 18.68 -9.98 3.60
N GLY A 169 18.35 -11.11 4.25
CA GLY A 169 18.36 -11.25 5.70
C GLY A 169 17.08 -10.82 6.43
N GLN A 170 16.14 -10.14 5.75
CA GLN A 170 14.84 -9.77 6.33
C GLN A 170 13.72 -10.77 6.01
N TYR A 171 13.94 -11.75 5.13
CA TYR A 171 12.94 -12.77 4.78
C TYR A 171 12.44 -13.60 5.97
N LYS A 172 13.22 -13.71 7.04
CA LYS A 172 12.78 -14.35 8.29
C LYS A 172 11.56 -13.67 8.92
N TYR A 173 11.25 -12.45 8.49
CA TYR A 173 10.10 -11.67 8.94
C TYR A 173 8.90 -11.75 7.98
N PHE A 174 8.95 -12.60 6.94
CA PHE A 174 7.81 -12.87 6.05
C PHE A 174 6.89 -13.88 6.71
N ILE A 175 6.31 -13.45 7.82
CA ILE A 175 5.41 -14.21 8.66
C ILE A 175 4.20 -13.31 8.95
N ARG A 176 3.02 -13.91 9.01
CA ARG A 176 1.79 -13.23 9.44
C ARG A 176 1.95 -12.52 10.78
N THR A 177 1.28 -11.37 10.90
CA THR A 177 1.05 -10.65 12.16
C THR A 177 -0.31 -11.01 12.76
N GLN A 178 -0.40 -11.08 14.09
CA GLN A 178 -1.59 -11.58 14.80
C GLN A 178 -2.77 -10.59 14.81
N ASN A 179 -2.49 -9.29 14.67
CA ASN A 179 -3.48 -8.23 14.68
C ASN A 179 -4.13 -7.96 13.30
N VAL A 180 -4.02 -8.91 12.37
CA VAL A 180 -4.67 -8.87 11.06
C VAL A 180 -5.67 -10.02 10.99
N ARG A 181 -6.97 -9.70 10.83
CA ARG A 181 -8.04 -10.70 10.76
C ARG A 181 -7.95 -11.55 9.50
N SER A 182 -7.81 -10.92 8.33
CA SER A 182 -7.64 -11.62 7.04
C SER A 182 -6.38 -11.16 6.31
N PHE A 183 -5.39 -12.03 6.12
CA PHE A 183 -4.16 -11.73 5.40
C PHE A 183 -4.06 -12.56 4.11
N ARG A 184 -3.96 -11.89 2.97
CA ARG A 184 -3.71 -12.49 1.65
C ARG A 184 -2.35 -12.09 1.08
N ASN A 185 -1.64 -13.05 0.49
CA ASN A 185 -0.36 -12.85 -0.18
C ASN A 185 -0.42 -13.37 -1.62
N TYR A 186 -0.28 -12.45 -2.57
CA TYR A 186 -0.15 -12.75 -3.99
C TYR A 186 1.30 -12.54 -4.40
N TYR A 187 1.95 -13.51 -5.03
CA TYR A 187 3.36 -13.39 -5.40
C TYR A 187 3.65 -14.04 -6.75
N GLN A 188 4.73 -13.64 -7.41
CA GLN A 188 5.21 -14.28 -8.64
C GLN A 188 6.70 -14.63 -8.54
N LEU A 189 7.14 -15.63 -9.31
CA LEU A 189 8.52 -16.17 -9.29
C LEU A 189 9.32 -15.86 -10.58
N GLY A 190 8.91 -14.85 -11.35
CA GLY A 190 9.60 -14.36 -12.53
C GLY A 190 10.86 -13.55 -12.20
N GLY A 191 11.35 -12.77 -13.16
CA GLY A 191 12.68 -12.13 -13.10
C GLY A 191 12.93 -11.19 -11.91
N LEU A 192 11.89 -10.72 -11.25
CA LEU A 192 11.97 -10.00 -9.98
C LEU A 192 11.02 -10.67 -8.98
N PRO A 193 11.40 -11.78 -8.33
CA PRO A 193 10.45 -12.58 -7.57
C PRO A 193 9.95 -11.81 -6.34
N GLY A 194 8.66 -11.96 -6.05
CA GLY A 194 8.10 -11.68 -4.73
C GLY A 194 8.13 -12.94 -3.88
N HIS A 195 7.91 -12.77 -2.58
CA HIS A 195 8.05 -13.85 -1.62
C HIS A 195 6.71 -14.23 -0.99
N LYS A 196 6.56 -15.54 -0.81
CA LYS A 196 5.59 -16.16 0.07
C LYS A 196 5.71 -15.60 1.49
N ILE A 197 4.57 -15.23 2.09
CA ILE A 197 4.48 -14.88 3.51
C ILE A 197 3.88 -16.07 4.25
N LYS A 198 4.60 -16.59 5.27
CA LYS A 198 4.16 -17.77 6.01
C LYS A 198 2.99 -17.44 6.95
N GLY A 199 2.02 -18.35 7.02
CA GLY A 199 0.90 -18.29 7.98
C GLY A 199 -0.25 -17.36 7.59
N VAL A 200 -0.22 -16.76 6.40
CA VAL A 200 -1.36 -15.97 5.87
C VAL A 200 -2.56 -16.88 5.55
N ASP A 201 -3.77 -16.33 5.54
CA ASP A 201 -5.01 -17.12 5.27
C ASP A 201 -5.06 -17.62 3.83
N SER A 202 -4.56 -16.80 2.91
CA SER A 202 -4.53 -17.12 1.49
C SER A 202 -3.20 -16.74 0.89
N GLU A 203 -2.58 -17.71 0.25
CA GLU A 203 -1.35 -17.53 -0.50
C GLU A 203 -1.58 -18.00 -1.93
N MET A 204 -1.23 -17.14 -2.90
CA MET A 204 -1.46 -17.45 -4.31
C MET A 204 -0.26 -17.03 -5.16
N LYS A 205 0.36 -18.04 -5.79
CA LYS A 205 1.30 -17.81 -6.87
C LYS A 205 0.55 -17.39 -8.13
N ILE A 206 0.85 -16.21 -8.66
CA ILE A 206 0.25 -15.69 -9.89
C ILE A 206 1.25 -15.78 -11.03
N ASN A 207 0.87 -16.42 -12.14
CA ASN A 207 1.66 -16.37 -13.36
C ASN A 207 1.48 -15.00 -14.05
N ALA A 208 2.30 -14.02 -13.69
CA ALA A 208 2.32 -12.68 -14.26
C ALA A 208 3.68 -12.02 -14.04
N THR A 209 3.94 -10.92 -14.75
CA THR A 209 5.06 -10.03 -14.42
C THR A 209 4.78 -9.28 -13.12
N HIS A 210 5.82 -8.71 -12.52
CA HIS A 210 5.75 -7.86 -11.32
C HIS A 210 4.62 -6.81 -11.37
N VAL A 211 4.45 -6.16 -12.53
CA VAL A 211 3.46 -5.08 -12.73
C VAL A 211 2.10 -5.65 -13.13
N SER A 212 2.06 -6.67 -13.98
CA SER A 212 0.80 -7.29 -14.42
C SER A 212 0.09 -8.03 -13.28
N LEU A 213 0.81 -8.42 -12.22
CA LEU A 213 0.25 -9.01 -11.01
C LEU A 213 -0.81 -8.10 -10.38
N LEU A 214 -0.57 -6.79 -10.24
CA LEU A 214 -1.55 -5.87 -9.62
C LEU A 214 -2.89 -5.87 -10.36
N LYS A 215 -2.88 -5.94 -11.69
CA LYS A 215 -4.12 -5.99 -12.50
C LYS A 215 -4.91 -7.27 -12.20
N LYS A 216 -4.22 -8.41 -12.09
CA LYS A 216 -4.86 -9.70 -11.79
C LYS A 216 -5.37 -9.76 -10.35
N VAL A 217 -4.63 -9.19 -9.40
CA VAL A 217 -5.03 -9.13 -7.99
C VAL A 217 -6.21 -8.19 -7.81
N TYR A 218 -6.24 -7.03 -8.48
CA TYR A 218 -7.37 -6.08 -8.42
C TYR A 218 -8.70 -6.76 -8.73
N ASN A 219 -8.79 -7.51 -9.83
CA ASN A 219 -10.02 -8.19 -10.23
C ASN A 219 -10.50 -9.22 -9.19
N ARG A 220 -9.58 -9.79 -8.41
CA ARG A 220 -9.91 -10.72 -7.32
C ARG A 220 -10.32 -9.95 -6.06
N PHE A 221 -9.50 -8.98 -5.68
CA PHE A 221 -9.71 -8.13 -4.52
C PHE A 221 -11.05 -7.41 -4.55
N GLU A 222 -11.47 -6.89 -5.70
CA GLU A 222 -12.77 -6.21 -5.86
C GLU A 222 -13.94 -7.15 -5.52
N ALA A 223 -13.87 -8.40 -5.97
CA ALA A 223 -14.89 -9.40 -5.65
C ALA A 223 -14.93 -9.72 -4.15
N ASP A 224 -13.78 -9.68 -3.48
CA ASP A 224 -13.65 -10.01 -2.06
C ASP A 224 -14.00 -8.84 -1.12
N LEU A 225 -13.68 -7.60 -1.50
CA LEU A 225 -13.86 -6.42 -0.63
C LEU A 225 -15.33 -6.01 -0.49
N LEU A 226 -16.12 -6.28 -1.53
CA LEU A 226 -17.53 -5.90 -1.62
C LEU A 226 -18.48 -7.00 -1.13
N GLN A 227 -17.98 -8.20 -0.85
CA GLN A 227 -18.74 -9.24 -0.17
C GLN A 227 -18.76 -8.91 1.33
N LYS A 228 -19.75 -8.09 1.71
CA LYS A 228 -20.20 -7.94 3.10
C LYS A 228 -20.98 -9.17 3.54
#